data_AF-A0A1C0TVN7-F1
#
_entry.id   AF-A0A1C0TVN7-F1
#
_cell.length_a   1.000
_cell.length_b   1.000
_cell.length_c   1.000
_cell.angle_alpha   90.00
_cell.angle_beta   90.00
_cell.angle_gamma   90.00
#
_symmetry.space_group_name_H-M   'P 1'
#
loop_
_entity.id
_entity.type
_entity.pdbx_description
1 polymer ?
#
loop_
_entity_poly.entity_id
_entity_poly.type
_entity_poly.pdbx_seq_one_letter_code
_entity_poly.pdbx_strand_id
1 'polypeptide(L)'
;MSLVKQALAKSKGEVPKSAVDAQAPSKVKRSNEKQTEYAFFKAAISSDLAQLKTFTDIADKADYKSTALERNDYLGYINQYRLSGGNHPNIVLSWVFIWLVDLKRWTQAIELLPLLIEQQQPLPTRFNTKHWPTFLVDQLYDEVNWHLQNNKSDGYKDMAFCLYQVIHLLRRQDWAGQEIAGGKLYAIACKLEVARDNTGNAVLFGEQAQEINKDAGVKTLVAKLQKKLQRQ
;
A
#
# COMPACT_ATOMS: atom_id res chain seq x y z
N MET A 1 -12.00 -61.88 -24.67
CA MET A 1 -11.78 -63.34 -24.86
C MET A 1 -10.46 -63.69 -24.18
N SER A 2 -10.44 -63.86 -22.85
CA SER A 2 -10.54 -65.13 -22.09
C SER A 2 -9.25 -65.96 -22.02
N LEU A 3 -8.54 -65.82 -20.88
CA LEU A 3 -8.00 -66.84 -19.96
C LEU A 3 -7.43 -68.18 -20.49
N VAL A 4 -6.20 -68.54 -20.09
CA VAL A 4 -5.75 -69.92 -19.74
C VAL A 4 -4.43 -69.87 -18.87
N LYS A 5 -4.52 -70.11 -17.54
CA LYS A 5 -3.98 -71.24 -16.70
C LYS A 5 -2.51 -71.14 -16.19
N GLN A 6 -2.30 -71.01 -14.85
CA GLN A 6 -1.88 -72.05 -13.85
C GLN A 6 -0.37 -72.43 -13.91
N ALA A 7 0.42 -72.67 -12.84
CA ALA A 7 0.29 -72.56 -11.38
C ALA A 7 1.66 -72.89 -10.69
N LEU A 8 1.89 -72.28 -9.51
CA LEU A 8 2.56 -72.76 -8.25
C LEU A 8 4.01 -73.31 -8.22
N ALA A 9 4.87 -72.68 -7.38
CA ALA A 9 5.25 -73.19 -6.04
C ALA A 9 6.23 -72.28 -5.22
N LYS A 10 5.72 -71.76 -4.08
CA LYS A 10 6.29 -71.54 -2.72
C LYS A 10 7.75 -71.05 -2.49
N SER A 11 7.88 -69.95 -1.73
CA SER A 11 8.25 -70.01 -0.30
C SER A 11 7.92 -68.69 0.44
N LYS A 12 7.62 -68.81 1.75
CA LYS A 12 7.17 -67.78 2.70
C LYS A 12 8.37 -67.08 3.36
N GLY A 13 8.22 -65.80 3.70
CA GLY A 13 9.12 -65.10 4.61
C GLY A 13 8.72 -63.64 4.84
N GLU A 14 7.93 -63.42 5.90
CA GLU A 14 7.83 -62.24 6.78
C GLU A 14 7.83 -60.80 6.24
N VAL A 15 6.75 -60.09 6.62
CA VAL A 15 6.56 -58.64 6.56
C VAL A 15 7.32 -57.96 7.71
N PRO A 16 7.98 -56.82 7.46
CA PRO A 16 8.02 -55.76 8.45
C PRO A 16 7.19 -54.56 8.00
N LYS A 17 6.25 -54.17 8.87
CA LYS A 17 5.61 -52.86 8.90
C LYS A 17 6.69 -51.78 9.02
N SER A 18 6.76 -50.88 8.05
CA SER A 18 7.33 -49.53 8.19
C SER A 18 6.42 -48.59 7.41
N ALA A 19 5.52 -47.92 8.13
CA ALA A 19 5.71 -46.53 8.52
C ALA A 19 5.26 -45.59 7.40
N VAL A 20 3.99 -45.20 7.53
CA VAL A 20 3.49 -43.90 7.08
C VAL A 20 4.43 -42.83 7.60
N ASP A 21 5.01 -42.02 6.70
CA ASP A 21 5.31 -40.59 6.86
C ASP A 21 6.55 -40.19 6.04
N ALA A 22 6.32 -39.47 4.94
CA ALA A 22 7.35 -38.66 4.31
C ALA A 22 6.73 -37.46 3.58
N GLN A 23 6.03 -36.60 4.32
CA GLN A 23 5.66 -35.26 3.83
C GLN A 23 5.56 -34.24 4.98
N ALA A 24 6.63 -34.13 5.79
CA ALA A 24 6.74 -33.15 6.87
C ALA A 24 8.02 -32.27 6.88
N PRO A 25 9.20 -32.65 6.32
CA PRO A 25 10.43 -31.89 6.61
C PRO A 25 10.55 -30.56 5.85
N SER A 26 9.89 -30.41 4.70
CA SER A 26 9.99 -29.19 3.88
C SER A 26 9.18 -28.01 4.41
N LYS A 27 8.03 -28.27 5.06
CA LYS A 27 7.13 -27.23 5.54
C LYS A 27 7.65 -26.57 6.83
N VAL A 28 8.22 -27.38 7.75
CA VAL A 28 8.78 -26.92 9.02
C VAL A 28 10.08 -26.13 8.83
N LYS A 29 10.94 -26.55 7.89
CA LYS A 29 12.18 -25.82 7.59
C LYS A 29 11.90 -24.43 7.00
N ARG A 30 10.94 -24.35 6.08
CA ARG A 30 10.53 -23.11 5.41
C ARG A 30 9.77 -22.15 6.33
N SER A 31 9.04 -22.65 7.33
CA SER A 31 8.39 -21.80 8.34
C SER A 31 9.40 -21.19 9.31
N ASN A 32 10.42 -21.96 9.71
CA ASN A 32 11.48 -21.46 10.58
C ASN A 32 12.32 -20.40 9.88
N GLU A 33 12.72 -20.63 8.63
CA GLU A 33 13.46 -19.65 7.82
C GLU A 33 12.70 -18.31 7.68
N LYS A 34 11.39 -18.34 7.42
CA LYS A 34 10.54 -17.14 7.35
C LYS A 34 10.44 -16.39 8.69
N GLN A 35 10.36 -17.13 9.80
CA GLN A 35 10.29 -16.52 11.13
C GLN A 35 11.63 -15.88 11.51
N THR A 36 12.74 -16.49 11.10
CA THR A 36 14.09 -15.92 11.26
C THR A 36 14.27 -14.67 10.40
N GLU A 37 13.79 -14.69 9.16
CA GLU A 37 13.88 -13.55 8.23
C GLU A 37 13.07 -12.35 8.73
N TYR A 38 11.80 -12.53 9.10
CA TYR A 38 11.02 -11.43 9.66
C TYR A 38 11.66 -10.85 10.94
N ALA A 39 12.21 -11.70 11.82
CA ALA A 39 12.88 -11.25 13.02
C ALA A 39 14.11 -10.36 12.71
N PHE A 40 14.89 -10.73 11.68
CA PHE A 40 16.01 -9.93 11.18
C PHE A 40 15.54 -8.55 10.70
N PHE A 41 14.57 -8.49 9.79
CA PHE A 41 14.08 -7.22 9.25
C PHE A 41 13.38 -6.35 10.30
N LYS A 42 12.71 -6.97 11.27
CA LYS A 42 12.12 -6.27 12.41
C LYS A 42 13.19 -5.64 13.31
N ALA A 43 14.30 -6.32 13.54
CA ALA A 43 15.43 -5.77 14.29
C ALA A 43 16.09 -4.61 13.51
N ALA A 44 16.30 -4.80 12.20
CA ALA A 44 16.87 -3.77 11.32
C ALA A 44 16.02 -2.49 11.31
N ILE A 45 14.70 -2.60 11.08
CA ILE A 45 13.84 -1.40 11.03
C ILE A 45 13.76 -0.71 12.39
N SER A 46 13.83 -1.47 13.49
CA SER A 46 13.87 -0.90 14.84
C SER A 46 15.16 -0.11 15.09
N SER A 47 16.30 -0.61 14.62
CA SER A 47 17.59 0.08 14.68
C SER A 47 17.59 1.36 13.84
N ASP A 48 17.11 1.28 12.60
CA ASP A 48 17.03 2.45 11.72
C ASP A 48 16.07 3.52 12.28
N LEU A 49 14.95 3.12 12.89
CA LEU A 49 14.05 4.05 13.57
C LEU A 49 14.69 4.71 14.79
N ALA A 50 15.57 4.02 15.51
CA ALA A 50 16.33 4.61 16.61
C ALA A 50 17.36 5.62 16.08
N GLN A 51 18.07 5.28 15.00
CA GLN A 51 18.99 6.19 14.33
C GLN A 51 18.27 7.43 13.77
N LEU A 52 17.07 7.27 13.21
CA LEU A 52 16.28 8.40 12.71
C LEU A 52 15.97 9.45 13.78
N LYS A 53 15.93 9.07 15.06
CA LYS A 53 15.72 10.01 16.17
C LYS A 53 16.94 10.88 16.47
N THR A 54 18.13 10.49 16.02
CA THR A 54 19.36 11.26 16.27
C THR A 54 19.52 12.43 15.31
N PHE A 55 18.85 12.40 14.16
CA PHE A 55 18.84 13.51 13.22
C PHE A 55 17.85 14.60 13.65
N THR A 56 18.26 15.85 13.54
CA THR A 56 17.38 17.02 13.77
C THR A 56 16.77 17.50 12.47
N ASP A 57 17.57 17.56 11.40
CA ASP A 57 17.17 18.06 10.10
C ASP A 57 16.27 17.07 9.32
N ILE A 58 15.34 17.63 8.53
CA ILE A 58 14.37 16.84 7.76
C ILE A 58 15.02 16.23 6.51
N ALA A 59 15.94 16.95 5.85
CA ALA A 59 16.66 16.46 4.68
C ALA A 59 17.60 15.31 5.08
N ASP A 60 18.33 15.44 6.19
CA ASP A 60 19.17 14.36 6.72
C ASP A 60 18.36 13.08 7.01
N LYS A 61 17.13 13.23 7.53
CA LYS A 61 16.21 12.11 7.74
C LYS A 61 15.75 11.49 6.42
N ALA A 62 15.51 12.29 5.40
CA ALA A 62 15.12 11.80 4.08
C ALA A 62 16.28 11.00 3.44
N ASP A 63 17.49 11.55 3.45
CA ASP A 63 18.69 10.89 2.93
C ASP A 63 18.97 9.57 3.65
N TYR A 64 18.82 9.56 4.98
CA TYR A 64 18.96 8.34 5.75
C TYR A 64 17.89 7.29 5.40
N LYS A 65 16.60 7.66 5.31
CA LYS A 65 15.54 6.72 4.92
C LYS A 65 15.81 6.13 3.54
N SER A 66 16.19 6.96 2.58
CA SER A 66 16.52 6.53 1.21
C SER A 66 17.65 5.50 1.24
N THR A 67 18.75 5.82 1.93
CA THR A 67 19.91 4.93 2.07
C THR A 67 19.56 3.64 2.81
N ALA A 68 18.75 3.71 3.86
CA ALA A 68 18.36 2.55 4.66
C ALA A 68 17.44 1.59 3.89
N LEU A 69 16.55 2.10 3.03
CA LEU A 69 15.71 1.29 2.14
C LEU A 69 16.55 0.40 1.23
N GLU A 70 17.64 0.93 0.70
CA GLU A 70 18.54 0.22 -0.21
C GLU A 70 19.52 -0.69 0.54
N ARG A 71 20.17 -0.17 1.60
CA ARG A 71 21.16 -0.92 2.41
C ARG A 71 20.59 -2.21 2.97
N ASN A 72 19.36 -2.16 3.47
CA ASN A 72 18.74 -3.33 4.10
C ASN A 72 17.88 -4.14 3.12
N ASP A 73 17.71 -3.72 1.86
CA ASP A 73 16.81 -4.35 0.88
C ASP A 73 15.38 -4.59 1.41
N TYR A 74 14.79 -3.56 2.03
CA TYR A 74 13.44 -3.67 2.60
C TYR A 74 12.38 -3.99 1.55
N LEU A 75 12.53 -3.46 0.33
CA LEU A 75 11.59 -3.71 -0.76
C LEU A 75 11.71 -5.14 -1.29
N GLY A 76 12.92 -5.70 -1.38
CA GLY A 76 13.14 -7.11 -1.71
C GLY A 76 12.44 -8.02 -0.71
N TYR A 77 12.62 -7.76 0.59
CA TYR A 77 11.92 -8.48 1.65
C TYR A 77 10.39 -8.39 1.53
N ILE A 78 9.83 -7.19 1.36
CA ILE A 78 8.38 -7.02 1.22
C ILE A 78 7.84 -7.75 0.00
N ASN A 79 8.58 -7.74 -1.11
CA ASN A 79 8.19 -8.49 -2.30
C ASN A 79 8.19 -10.00 -2.04
N GLN A 80 9.19 -10.54 -1.35
CA GLN A 80 9.21 -11.95 -0.94
C GLN A 80 8.07 -12.28 0.01
N TYR A 81 7.81 -11.43 1.01
CA TYR A 81 6.68 -11.57 1.93
C TYR A 81 5.36 -11.67 1.16
N ARG A 82 5.12 -10.76 0.21
CA ARG A 82 3.95 -10.75 -0.68
C ARG A 82 3.84 -12.03 -1.50
N LEU A 83 4.90 -12.43 -2.21
CA LEU A 83 4.93 -13.63 -3.04
C LEU A 83 4.75 -14.92 -2.24
N SER A 84 5.15 -14.90 -0.97
CA SER A 84 5.02 -16.06 -0.09
C SER A 84 3.61 -16.29 0.43
N GLY A 85 2.68 -15.35 0.20
CA GLY A 85 1.32 -15.36 0.75
C GLY A 85 1.27 -15.13 2.27
N GLY A 86 2.30 -14.53 2.85
CA GLY A 86 2.34 -14.22 4.28
C GLY A 86 1.23 -13.23 4.64
N ASN A 87 0.53 -13.48 5.75
CA ASN A 87 -0.54 -12.61 6.25
C ASN A 87 -0.46 -12.53 7.79
N HIS A 88 0.60 -11.90 8.28
CA HIS A 88 0.77 -11.58 9.69
C HIS A 88 1.02 -10.08 9.86
N PRO A 89 0.78 -9.51 11.06
CA PRO A 89 1.18 -8.15 11.34
C PRO A 89 2.67 -7.95 11.04
N ASN A 90 2.98 -7.07 10.10
CA ASN A 90 4.32 -6.86 9.56
C ASN A 90 4.70 -5.38 9.70
N ILE A 91 5.37 -5.07 10.81
CA ILE A 91 5.76 -3.70 11.14
C ILE A 91 6.77 -3.11 10.13
N VAL A 92 7.53 -3.96 9.45
CA VAL A 92 8.48 -3.56 8.40
C VAL A 92 7.71 -3.02 7.20
N LEU A 93 6.67 -3.74 6.74
CA LEU A 93 5.77 -3.28 5.68
C LEU A 93 5.15 -1.91 6.02
N SER A 94 4.61 -1.76 7.24
CA SER A 94 4.01 -0.50 7.68
C SER A 94 5.00 0.67 7.62
N TRP A 95 6.22 0.49 8.13
CA TRP A 95 7.22 1.57 8.16
C TRP A 95 7.81 1.88 6.79
N VAL A 96 8.05 0.87 5.96
CA VAL A 96 8.54 1.08 4.60
C VAL A 96 7.50 1.85 3.79
N PHE A 97 6.22 1.51 3.89
CA PHE A 97 5.15 2.29 3.27
C PHE A 97 5.20 3.77 3.70
N ILE A 98 5.30 4.03 5.01
CA ILE A 98 5.41 5.40 5.53
C ILE A 98 6.64 6.11 4.97
N TRP A 99 7.80 5.44 4.90
CA TRP A 99 9.02 6.06 4.39
C TRP A 99 8.94 6.33 2.90
N LEU A 100 8.31 5.48 2.10
CA LEU A 100 8.06 5.74 0.69
C LEU A 100 7.22 7.01 0.52
N VAL A 101 6.20 7.19 1.36
CA VAL A 101 5.36 8.41 1.37
C VAL A 101 6.16 9.63 1.82
N ASP A 102 6.93 9.53 2.91
CA ASP A 102 7.78 10.62 3.41
C ASP A 102 8.80 11.07 2.34
N LEU A 103 9.33 10.12 1.56
CA LEU A 103 10.27 10.35 0.46
C LEU A 103 9.62 10.71 -0.87
N LYS A 104 8.29 10.88 -0.90
CA LYS A 104 7.52 11.19 -2.11
C LYS A 104 7.72 10.16 -3.24
N ARG A 105 8.07 8.92 -2.90
CA ARG A 105 8.17 7.76 -3.81
C ARG A 105 6.77 7.17 -4.03
N TRP A 106 5.86 8.02 -4.54
CA TRP A 106 4.41 7.77 -4.58
C TRP A 106 4.02 6.49 -5.29
N THR A 107 4.59 6.21 -6.46
CA THR A 107 4.30 4.99 -7.24
C THR A 107 4.49 3.73 -6.40
N GLN A 108 5.63 3.61 -5.71
CA GLN A 108 5.95 2.45 -4.87
C GLN A 108 5.02 2.36 -3.66
N ALA A 109 4.68 3.50 -3.04
CA ALA A 109 3.71 3.52 -1.94
C ALA A 109 2.33 3.03 -2.42
N ILE A 110 1.83 3.56 -3.54
CA ILE A 110 0.54 3.19 -4.13
C ILE A 110 0.49 1.70 -4.48
N GLU A 111 1.58 1.13 -5.01
CA GLU A 111 1.69 -0.31 -5.30
C GLU A 111 1.56 -1.20 -4.06
N LEU A 112 2.03 -0.73 -2.89
CA LEU A 112 1.94 -1.48 -1.64
C LEU A 112 0.59 -1.32 -0.95
N LEU A 113 -0.15 -0.23 -1.18
CA LEU A 113 -1.41 0.07 -0.50
C LEU A 113 -2.42 -1.09 -0.48
N PRO A 114 -2.68 -1.83 -1.59
CA PRO A 114 -3.62 -2.95 -1.57
C PRO A 114 -3.24 -4.02 -0.55
N LEU A 115 -1.94 -4.33 -0.43
CA LEU A 115 -1.44 -5.33 0.52
C LEU A 115 -1.71 -4.93 1.97
N LEU A 116 -1.52 -3.64 2.30
CA LEU A 116 -1.80 -3.13 3.64
C LEU A 116 -3.29 -3.18 3.98
N ILE A 117 -4.17 -2.87 3.01
CA ILE A 117 -5.63 -2.91 3.17
C ILE A 117 -6.11 -4.36 3.33
N GLU A 118 -5.73 -5.24 2.40
CA GLU A 118 -6.18 -6.63 2.35
C GLU A 118 -5.81 -7.39 3.64
N GLN A 119 -4.60 -7.14 4.15
CA GLN A 119 -4.10 -7.80 5.36
C GLN A 119 -4.45 -7.06 6.65
N GLN A 120 -5.19 -5.95 6.57
CA GLN A 120 -5.55 -5.12 7.72
C GLN A 120 -4.33 -4.76 8.59
N GLN A 121 -3.21 -4.41 7.94
CA GLN A 121 -1.97 -4.13 8.64
C GLN A 121 -2.17 -2.96 9.62
N PRO A 122 -1.61 -3.00 10.83
CA PRO A 122 -1.77 -1.91 11.77
C PRO A 122 -0.86 -0.73 11.39
N LEU A 123 -1.43 0.48 11.45
CA LEU A 123 -0.62 1.70 11.51
C LEU A 123 0.16 1.73 12.84
N PRO A 124 1.42 2.22 12.84
CA PRO A 124 2.17 2.41 14.07
C PRO A 124 1.43 3.31 15.09
N THR A 125 1.61 3.04 16.38
CA THR A 125 0.86 3.70 17.48
C THR A 125 1.01 5.21 17.54
N ARG A 126 2.08 5.76 16.95
CA ARG A 126 2.29 7.22 16.86
C ARG A 126 1.27 7.96 15.99
N PHE A 127 0.54 7.24 15.13
CA PHE A 127 -0.45 7.84 14.24
C PHE A 127 -1.86 7.75 14.83
N ASN A 128 -2.58 8.86 14.78
CA ASN A 128 -3.97 8.93 15.21
C ASN A 128 -4.90 8.19 14.24
N THR A 129 -4.62 8.30 12.94
CA THR A 129 -5.31 7.54 11.88
C THR A 129 -5.10 6.04 12.03
N LYS A 130 -6.18 5.27 11.82
CA LYS A 130 -6.17 3.80 11.88
C LYS A 130 -6.34 3.12 10.51
N HIS A 131 -6.55 3.89 9.45
CA HIS A 131 -6.82 3.39 8.11
C HIS A 131 -5.77 3.87 7.10
N TRP A 132 -5.16 2.94 6.37
CA TRP A 132 -4.14 3.25 5.36
C TRP A 132 -4.64 4.14 4.23
N PRO A 133 -5.87 3.98 3.70
CA PRO A 133 -6.43 4.92 2.72
C PRO A 133 -6.44 6.35 3.26
N THR A 134 -6.96 6.57 4.47
CA THR A 134 -6.98 7.89 5.13
C THR A 134 -5.58 8.46 5.24
N PHE A 135 -4.61 7.66 5.72
CA PHE A 135 -3.24 8.12 5.86
C PHE A 135 -2.65 8.58 4.52
N LEU A 136 -2.75 7.78 3.46
CA LEU A 136 -2.21 8.16 2.15
C LEU A 136 -2.90 9.40 1.59
N VAL A 137 -4.23 9.47 1.72
CA VAL A 137 -5.02 10.62 1.25
C VAL A 137 -4.61 11.90 1.97
N ASP A 138 -4.42 11.88 3.29
CA ASP A 138 -3.96 13.06 4.02
C ASP A 138 -2.59 13.52 3.53
N GLN A 139 -1.65 12.59 3.31
CA GLN A 139 -0.31 12.93 2.83
C GLN A 139 -0.32 13.50 1.40
N LEU A 140 -1.12 12.93 0.49
CA LEU A 140 -1.30 13.46 -0.86
C LEU A 140 -2.03 14.81 -0.84
N TYR A 141 -3.03 14.97 0.01
CA TYR A 141 -3.77 16.21 0.16
C TYR A 141 -2.83 17.36 0.54
N ASP A 142 -1.96 17.14 1.52
CA ASP A 142 -0.99 18.15 1.97
C ASP A 142 0.03 18.45 0.87
N GLU A 143 0.57 17.42 0.19
CA GLU A 143 1.53 17.59 -0.91
C GLU A 143 0.95 18.42 -2.06
N VAL A 144 -0.23 18.04 -2.56
CA VAL A 144 -0.85 18.74 -3.69
C VAL A 144 -1.24 20.16 -3.29
N ASN A 145 -1.71 20.40 -2.07
CA ASN A 145 -1.97 21.77 -1.61
C ASN A 145 -0.69 22.60 -1.55
N TRP A 146 0.43 22.03 -1.10
CA TRP A 146 1.70 22.75 -1.11
C TRP A 146 2.09 23.14 -2.54
N HIS A 147 1.96 22.23 -3.51
CA HIS A 147 2.19 22.53 -4.92
C HIS A 147 1.30 23.66 -5.45
N LEU A 148 0.00 23.62 -5.15
CA LEU A 148 -0.97 24.63 -5.56
C LEU A 148 -0.68 26.00 -4.93
N GLN A 149 -0.37 26.04 -3.63
CA GLN A 149 -0.10 27.30 -2.91
C GLN A 149 1.20 27.96 -3.35
N ASN A 150 2.20 27.16 -3.74
CA ASN A 150 3.51 27.63 -4.18
C ASN A 150 3.63 27.77 -5.70
N ASN A 151 2.53 27.62 -6.45
CA ASN A 151 2.48 27.67 -7.91
C ASN A 151 3.53 26.78 -8.60
N LYS A 152 3.74 25.58 -8.05
CA LYS A 152 4.69 24.57 -8.57
C LYS A 152 4.03 23.70 -9.63
N SER A 153 3.77 24.32 -10.78
CA SER A 153 3.03 23.72 -11.90
C SER A 153 3.77 22.61 -12.62
N ASP A 154 5.11 22.59 -12.53
CA ASP A 154 5.98 21.51 -13.00
C ASP A 154 5.58 20.14 -12.41
N GLY A 155 5.19 20.09 -11.14
CA GLY A 155 4.73 18.87 -10.48
C GLY A 155 3.28 18.47 -10.73
N TYR A 156 2.45 19.33 -11.34
CA TYR A 156 1.01 19.07 -11.46
C TYR A 156 0.69 17.83 -12.30
N LYS A 157 1.54 17.52 -13.29
CA LYS A 157 1.36 16.36 -14.14
C LYS A 157 1.40 15.06 -13.33
N ASP A 158 2.47 14.92 -12.56
CA ASP A 158 2.77 13.74 -11.78
C ASP A 158 1.84 13.60 -10.57
N MET A 159 1.48 14.72 -9.93
CA MET A 159 0.50 14.72 -8.84
C MET A 159 -0.88 14.23 -9.29
N ALA A 160 -1.36 14.66 -10.47
CA ALA A 160 -2.65 14.16 -10.94
C ALA A 160 -2.58 12.69 -11.32
N PHE A 161 -1.47 12.24 -11.91
CA PHE A 161 -1.26 10.82 -12.18
C PHE A 161 -1.35 9.99 -10.90
N CYS A 162 -0.67 10.40 -9.83
CA CYS A 162 -0.74 9.75 -8.52
C CYS A 162 -2.18 9.75 -7.97
N LEU A 163 -2.88 10.88 -8.02
CA LEU A 163 -4.28 10.97 -7.58
C LEU A 163 -5.20 10.05 -8.37
N TYR A 164 -5.02 9.93 -9.68
CA TYR A 164 -5.82 9.04 -10.51
C TYR A 164 -5.59 7.57 -10.15
N GLN A 165 -4.34 7.17 -9.88
CA GLN A 165 -4.04 5.82 -9.42
C GLN A 165 -4.71 5.52 -8.08
N VAL A 166 -4.66 6.46 -7.12
CA VAL A 166 -5.30 6.30 -5.81
C VAL A 166 -6.82 6.26 -5.94
N ILE A 167 -7.42 7.16 -6.73
CA ILE A 167 -8.86 7.15 -7.01
C ILE A 167 -9.28 5.83 -7.65
N HIS A 168 -8.52 5.33 -8.62
CA HIS A 168 -8.82 4.04 -9.27
C HIS A 168 -8.76 2.89 -8.27
N LEU A 169 -7.72 2.84 -7.44
CA LEU A 169 -7.52 1.81 -6.41
C LEU A 169 -8.65 1.83 -5.37
N LEU A 170 -9.05 3.03 -4.94
CA LEU A 170 -10.05 3.24 -3.89
C LEU A 170 -11.47 3.46 -4.43
N ARG A 171 -11.74 3.24 -5.73
CA ARG A 171 -13.07 3.50 -6.33
C ARG A 171 -14.21 2.68 -5.72
N ARG A 172 -13.89 1.56 -5.05
CA ARG A 172 -14.83 0.68 -4.34
C ARG A 172 -14.70 0.78 -2.83
N GLN A 173 -13.88 1.71 -2.33
CA GLN A 173 -13.70 1.93 -0.90
C GLN A 173 -15.02 2.43 -0.32
N ASP A 174 -15.50 1.75 0.71
CA ASP A 174 -16.56 2.28 1.56
C ASP A 174 -15.95 3.37 2.45
N TRP A 175 -16.48 4.59 2.31
CA TRP A 175 -16.06 5.76 3.07
C TRP A 175 -16.94 6.01 4.30
N ALA A 176 -17.87 5.11 4.64
CA ALA A 176 -18.65 5.22 5.86
C ALA A 176 -17.73 5.36 7.11
N GLY A 177 -17.92 6.43 7.86
CA GLY A 177 -17.07 6.80 9.01
C GLY A 177 -15.68 7.37 8.63
N GLN A 178 -15.41 7.56 7.34
CA GLN A 178 -14.17 8.14 6.78
C GLN A 178 -14.50 9.17 5.67
N GLU A 179 -15.68 9.78 5.71
CA GLU A 179 -16.21 10.68 4.69
C GLU A 179 -15.30 11.89 4.49
N ILE A 180 -14.68 12.37 5.57
CA ILE A 180 -13.70 13.46 5.51
C ILE A 180 -12.52 13.10 4.61
N ALA A 181 -11.99 11.88 4.74
CA ALA A 181 -10.87 11.42 3.93
C ALA A 181 -11.27 11.24 2.46
N GLY A 182 -12.37 10.53 2.20
CA GLY A 182 -12.86 10.36 0.82
C GLY A 182 -13.17 11.70 0.15
N GLY A 183 -13.84 12.61 0.85
CA GLY A 183 -14.09 13.97 0.38
C GLY A 183 -12.81 14.75 0.07
N LYS A 184 -11.79 14.66 0.94
CA LYS A 184 -10.47 15.29 0.71
C LYS A 184 -9.81 14.79 -0.58
N LEU A 185 -9.80 13.48 -0.82
CA LEU A 185 -9.18 12.89 -2.02
C LEU A 185 -9.74 13.50 -3.31
N TYR A 186 -11.06 13.52 -3.43
CA TYR A 186 -11.72 14.04 -4.62
C TYR A 186 -11.69 15.58 -4.67
N ALA A 187 -11.76 16.26 -3.53
CA ALA A 187 -11.67 17.72 -3.48
C ALA A 187 -10.30 18.24 -3.93
N ILE A 188 -9.20 17.57 -3.54
CA ILE A 188 -7.87 18.00 -3.97
C ILE A 188 -7.61 17.67 -5.44
N ALA A 189 -8.13 16.54 -5.94
CA ALA A 189 -8.12 16.23 -7.37
C ALA A 189 -8.89 17.28 -8.18
N CYS A 190 -10.08 17.70 -7.71
CA CYS A 190 -10.83 18.81 -8.32
C CYS A 190 -9.98 20.08 -8.44
N LYS A 191 -9.37 20.53 -7.33
CA LYS A 191 -8.55 21.74 -7.31
C LYS A 191 -7.33 21.65 -8.23
N LEU A 192 -6.67 20.49 -8.28
CA LEU A 192 -5.54 20.27 -9.17
C LEU A 192 -5.96 20.32 -10.65
N GLU A 193 -7.08 19.71 -11.02
CA GLU A 193 -7.59 19.75 -12.39
C GLU A 193 -8.01 21.17 -12.82
N VAL A 194 -8.53 21.98 -11.90
CA VAL A 194 -8.76 23.42 -12.15
C VAL A 194 -7.44 24.12 -12.49
N ALA A 195 -6.38 23.87 -11.72
CA ALA A 195 -5.07 24.47 -11.96
C ALA A 195 -4.39 23.97 -13.25
N ARG A 196 -4.88 22.86 -13.81
CA ARG A 196 -4.45 22.27 -15.09
C ARG A 196 -5.41 22.61 -16.25
N ASP A 197 -6.37 23.51 -16.03
CA ASP A 197 -7.41 23.90 -16.98
C ASP A 197 -8.31 22.75 -17.49
N ASN A 198 -8.33 21.63 -16.79
CA ASN A 198 -9.16 20.47 -17.13
C ASN A 198 -10.51 20.55 -16.43
N THR A 199 -11.39 21.38 -17.01
CA THR A 199 -12.70 21.69 -16.40
C THR A 199 -13.59 20.45 -16.27
N GLY A 200 -13.51 19.51 -17.22
CA GLY A 200 -14.32 18.27 -17.19
C GLY A 200 -13.99 17.39 -15.99
N ASN A 201 -12.72 17.02 -15.81
CA ASN A 201 -12.31 16.21 -14.66
C ASN A 201 -12.49 16.98 -13.35
N ALA A 202 -12.28 18.30 -13.35
CA ALA A 202 -12.50 19.12 -12.16
C ALA A 202 -13.95 19.05 -11.65
N VAL A 203 -14.95 19.11 -12.55
CA VAL A 203 -16.36 18.96 -12.17
C VAL A 203 -16.62 17.54 -11.66
N LEU A 204 -16.20 16.51 -12.39
CA LEU A 204 -16.38 15.11 -12.01
C LEU A 204 -15.90 14.83 -10.58
N PHE A 205 -14.64 15.20 -10.27
CA PHE A 205 -14.09 14.97 -8.93
C PHE A 205 -14.76 15.87 -7.89
N GLY A 206 -15.11 17.10 -8.23
CA GLY A 206 -15.77 18.01 -7.30
C GLY A 206 -17.20 17.56 -6.91
N GLU A 207 -17.92 16.92 -7.82
CA GLU A 207 -19.23 16.30 -7.56
C GLU A 207 -19.06 15.07 -6.67
N GLN A 208 -18.13 14.18 -6.99
CA GLN A 208 -17.83 13.00 -6.17
C GLN A 208 -17.41 13.39 -4.74
N ALA A 209 -16.63 14.46 -4.59
CA ALA A 209 -16.23 14.98 -3.29
C ALA A 209 -17.45 15.40 -2.45
N GLN A 210 -18.43 16.07 -3.06
CA GLN A 210 -19.65 16.51 -2.40
C GLN A 210 -20.61 15.37 -2.08
N GLU A 211 -20.65 14.34 -2.91
CA GLU A 211 -21.44 13.12 -2.65
C GLU A 211 -20.92 12.39 -1.42
N ILE A 212 -19.60 12.22 -1.30
CA ILE A 212 -18.98 11.56 -0.14
C ILE A 212 -19.04 12.45 1.10
N ASN A 213 -18.74 13.74 0.95
CA ASN A 213 -18.75 14.71 2.04
C ASN A 213 -19.25 16.07 1.54
N LYS A 214 -20.48 16.41 1.93
CA LYS A 214 -21.11 17.72 1.63
C LYS A 214 -20.25 18.92 2.06
N ASP A 215 -19.38 18.75 3.05
CA ASP A 215 -18.50 19.78 3.62
C ASP A 215 -17.05 19.68 3.08
N ALA A 216 -16.83 19.00 1.94
CA ALA A 216 -15.51 18.87 1.29
C ALA A 216 -14.94 20.22 0.75
N GLY A 217 -15.68 21.31 0.86
CA GLY A 217 -15.19 22.67 0.59
C GLY A 217 -15.08 23.05 -0.89
N VAL A 218 -15.69 22.31 -1.81
CA VAL A 218 -15.63 22.56 -3.27
C VAL A 218 -16.97 22.97 -3.90
N LYS A 219 -18.05 23.09 -3.13
CA LYS A 219 -19.40 23.41 -3.64
C LYS A 219 -19.45 24.63 -4.56
N THR A 220 -18.94 25.78 -4.09
CA THR A 220 -18.94 27.03 -4.88
C THR A 220 -18.04 26.93 -6.11
N LEU A 221 -16.93 26.18 -6.01
CA LEU A 221 -16.02 25.95 -7.12
C LEU A 221 -16.71 25.15 -8.22
N VAL A 222 -17.34 24.03 -7.88
CA VAL A 222 -18.07 23.16 -8.82
C VAL A 222 -19.18 23.92 -9.53
N ALA A 223 -20.00 24.69 -8.80
CA ALA A 223 -21.06 25.50 -9.40
C ALA A 223 -20.53 26.53 -10.43
N LYS A 224 -19.33 27.08 -10.22
CA LYS A 224 -18.67 27.97 -11.19
C LYS A 224 -18.18 27.20 -12.42
N LEU A 225 -17.57 26.03 -12.22
CA LEU A 225 -17.03 25.19 -13.29
C LEU A 225 -18.14 24.65 -14.20
N GLN A 226 -19.28 24.21 -13.63
CA GLN A 226 -20.45 23.77 -14.41
C GLN A 226 -20.98 24.89 -15.31
N LYS A 227 -21.10 26.13 -14.78
CA LYS A 227 -21.50 27.29 -15.59
C LYS A 227 -20.49 27.61 -16.70
N LYS A 228 -19.19 27.40 -16.46
CA LYS A 228 -18.14 27.57 -17.47
C LYS A 228 -18.32 26.55 -18.59
N LEU A 229 -18.60 25.29 -18.26
CA LEU A 229 -18.78 24.21 -19.23
C LEU A 229 -20.04 24.39 -20.10
N GLN A 230 -21.13 24.92 -19.53
CA GLN A 230 -22.36 25.23 -20.27
C GLN A 230 -22.22 26.40 -21.28
N ARG A 231 -21.16 27.19 -21.17
CA ARG A 231 -20.90 28.35 -22.04
C ARG A 231 -19.88 28.04 -23.15
N GLN A 232 -19.30 26.86 -23.14
CA GLN A 232 -18.39 26.35 -24.19
C GLN A 232 -19.21 25.63 -25.26
#